data_AF-A0A0J7Y2G5-F1
#
_entry.id   AF-A0A0J7Y2G5-F1
#
_cell.length_a   1.000
_cell.length_b   1.000
_cell.length_c   1.000
_cell.angle_alpha   90.00
_cell.angle_beta   90.00
_cell.angle_gamma   90.00
#
_symmetry.space_group_name_H-M   'P 1'
#
loop_
_entity.id
_entity.type
_entity.pdbx_description
1 polymer ?
#
loop_
_entity_poly.entity_id
_entity_poly.type
_entity_poly.pdbx_seq_one_letter_code
_entity_poly.pdbx_strand_id
1 'polypeptide(L)'
;MIVAASLVMMLAAAPSADAVGAGRKEFSKCLSAQVQPALEKKLPVGDFQSAMKKACADKEAAFRAAIVAQNKADKMPDAAANSDADEQIAEYVDKITSEYEENSQSG
;
A
#
# COMPACT_ATOMS: atom_id res chain seq x y z
N MET A 1 -10.74 51.50 -13.18
CA MET A 1 -10.25 50.11 -13.32
C MET A 1 -9.68 49.69 -11.98
N ILE A 2 -10.37 48.84 -11.24
CA ILE A 2 -9.85 48.23 -10.01
C ILE A 2 -9.68 46.76 -10.34
N VAL A 3 -8.42 46.33 -10.37
CA VAL A 3 -8.04 44.94 -10.62
C VAL A 3 -8.39 44.14 -9.37
N ALA A 4 -9.43 43.32 -9.46
CA ALA A 4 -9.74 42.32 -8.44
C ALA A 4 -8.70 41.19 -8.53
N ALA A 5 -7.69 41.24 -7.66
CA ALA A 5 -6.74 40.15 -7.50
C ALA A 5 -7.40 39.03 -6.70
N SER A 6 -7.81 37.97 -7.40
CA SER A 6 -8.32 36.74 -6.81
C SER A 6 -7.19 36.02 -6.06
N LEU A 7 -7.15 36.11 -4.73
CA LEU A 7 -6.30 35.24 -3.91
C LEU A 7 -6.83 33.81 -3.97
N VAL A 8 -6.20 32.98 -4.80
CA VAL A 8 -6.35 31.53 -4.74
C VAL A 8 -5.55 31.04 -3.53
N MET A 9 -6.22 30.78 -2.41
CA MET A 9 -5.61 30.06 -1.29
C MET A 9 -5.30 28.64 -1.76
N MET A 10 -4.03 28.34 -2.02
CA MET A 10 -3.58 26.95 -2.13
C MET A 10 -3.76 26.29 -0.76
N LEU A 11 -4.76 25.42 -0.63
CA LEU A 11 -4.83 24.48 0.48
C LEU A 11 -3.66 23.50 0.32
N ALA A 12 -2.53 23.81 0.95
CA ALA A 12 -1.50 22.81 1.19
C ALA A 12 -2.12 21.75 2.11
N ALA A 13 -2.33 20.55 1.59
CA ALA A 13 -2.76 19.42 2.40
C ALA A 13 -1.69 19.18 3.47
N ALA A 14 -2.03 19.43 4.73
CA ALA A 14 -1.15 19.11 5.84
C ALA A 14 -0.85 17.60 5.82
N PRO A 15 0.41 17.18 6.01
CA PRO A 15 0.73 15.75 6.10
C PRO A 15 -0.10 15.13 7.22
N SER A 16 -0.79 14.03 6.92
CA SER A 16 -1.57 13.29 7.92
C SER A 16 -0.65 12.83 9.05
N ALA A 17 -1.06 13.05 10.30
CA ALA A 17 -0.28 12.68 11.49
C ALA A 17 0.09 11.19 11.58
N ASP A 18 -0.62 10.32 10.86
CA ASP A 18 -0.34 8.88 10.75
C ASP A 18 -0.44 8.40 9.28
N ALA A 19 0.47 8.90 8.43
CA ALA A 19 0.53 8.49 7.03
C ALA A 19 0.82 6.98 6.87
N VAL A 20 1.65 6.41 7.75
CA VAL A 20 2.03 4.99 7.74
C VAL A 20 0.82 4.12 8.07
N GLY A 21 0.07 4.42 9.13
CA GLY A 21 -1.13 3.67 9.50
C GLY A 21 -2.24 3.78 8.46
N ALA A 22 -2.42 4.95 7.84
CA ALA A 22 -3.34 5.11 6.71
C ALA A 22 -2.93 4.24 5.50
N GLY A 23 -1.66 4.29 5.10
CA GLY A 23 -1.13 3.47 4.01
C GLY A 23 -1.27 1.98 4.27
N ARG A 24 -0.93 1.52 5.49
CA ARG A 24 -1.08 0.13 5.93
C ARG A 24 -2.52 -0.35 5.80
N LYS A 25 -3.48 0.45 6.24
CA LYS A 25 -4.91 0.15 6.16
C LYS A 25 -5.40 0.07 4.71
N GLU A 26 -5.00 1.01 3.86
CA GLU A 26 -5.41 1.00 2.45
C GLU A 26 -4.81 -0.19 1.68
N PHE A 27 -3.54 -0.49 1.92
CA PHE A 27 -2.86 -1.60 1.26
C PHE A 27 -3.46 -2.94 1.67
N SER A 28 -3.54 -3.22 2.98
CA SER A 28 -4.17 -4.46 3.49
C SER A 28 -5.60 -4.65 3.00
N LYS A 29 -6.42 -3.58 3.01
CA LYS A 29 -7.78 -3.62 2.45
C LYS A 29 -7.78 -3.99 0.96
N CYS A 30 -6.84 -3.44 0.18
CA CYS A 30 -6.72 -3.77 -1.24
C CYS A 30 -6.39 -5.25 -1.46
N LEU A 31 -5.40 -5.77 -0.72
CA LEU A 31 -4.98 -7.16 -0.80
C LEU A 31 -6.13 -8.12 -0.46
N SER A 32 -6.80 -7.91 0.67
CA SER A 32 -7.93 -8.74 1.09
C SER A 32 -9.08 -8.74 0.09
N ALA A 33 -9.32 -7.62 -0.60
CA ALA A 33 -10.36 -7.53 -1.63
C ALA A 33 -10.09 -8.41 -2.87
N GLN A 34 -8.86 -8.89 -3.07
CA GLN A 34 -8.51 -9.78 -4.18
C GLN A 34 -8.77 -11.27 -3.89
N VAL A 35 -8.85 -11.66 -2.61
CA VAL A 35 -8.90 -13.08 -2.19
C VAL A 35 -10.14 -13.78 -2.74
N GLN A 36 -11.34 -13.31 -2.36
CA GLN A 36 -12.58 -13.97 -2.75
C GLN A 36 -12.76 -14.06 -4.29
N PRO A 37 -12.56 -12.98 -5.06
CA PRO A 37 -12.65 -13.07 -6.52
C PRO A 37 -11.63 -14.04 -7.15
N ALA A 38 -10.45 -14.18 -6.56
CA ALA A 38 -9.44 -15.13 -7.01
C ALA A 38 -9.84 -16.58 -6.71
N LEU A 39 -10.41 -16.84 -5.52
CA LEU A 39 -10.92 -18.16 -5.13
C LEU A 39 -12.07 -18.60 -6.04
N GLU A 40 -13.02 -17.70 -6.32
CA GLU A 40 -14.15 -17.97 -7.23
C GLU A 40 -13.68 -18.32 -8.65
N LYS A 41 -12.59 -17.69 -9.10
CA LYS A 41 -11.95 -17.96 -10.40
C LYS A 41 -10.96 -19.13 -10.36
N LYS A 42 -10.71 -19.71 -9.18
CA LYS A 42 -9.71 -20.76 -8.95
C LYS A 42 -8.35 -20.40 -9.53
N LEU A 43 -7.89 -19.16 -9.28
CA LEU A 43 -6.60 -18.72 -9.79
C LEU A 43 -5.47 -19.56 -9.17
N PRO A 44 -4.48 -20.01 -9.96
CA PRO A 44 -3.22 -20.48 -9.40
C PRO A 44 -2.58 -19.41 -8.50
N VAL A 45 -1.84 -19.83 -7.46
CA VAL A 45 -1.22 -18.89 -6.49
C VAL A 45 -0.38 -17.81 -7.18
N GLY A 46 0.42 -18.19 -8.20
CA GLY A 46 1.21 -17.21 -8.96
C GLY A 46 0.38 -16.18 -9.73
N ASP A 47 -0.80 -16.57 -10.22
CA ASP A 47 -1.74 -15.66 -10.90
C ASP A 47 -2.43 -14.73 -9.91
N PHE A 48 -2.75 -15.23 -8.69
CA PHE A 48 -3.26 -14.41 -7.60
C PHE A 48 -2.27 -13.33 -7.17
N GLN A 49 -1.00 -13.70 -6.94
CA GLN A 49 0.07 -12.75 -6.61
C GLN A 49 0.23 -11.68 -7.70
N SER A 50 0.21 -12.08 -8.97
CA SER A 50 0.30 -11.16 -10.10
C SER A 50 -0.90 -10.21 -10.18
N ALA A 51 -2.10 -10.72 -9.92
CA ALA A 51 -3.34 -9.93 -9.92
C ALA A 51 -3.33 -8.89 -8.79
N MET A 52 -2.94 -9.29 -7.57
CA MET A 52 -2.81 -8.37 -6.44
C MET A 52 -1.78 -7.27 -6.71
N LYS A 53 -0.58 -7.65 -7.17
CA LYS A 53 0.49 -6.69 -7.47
C LYS A 53 0.01 -5.62 -8.45
N LYS A 54 -0.74 -6.03 -9.48
CA LYS A 54 -1.34 -5.09 -10.43
C LYS A 54 -2.46 -4.24 -9.82
N ALA A 55 -3.38 -4.85 -9.08
CA ALA A 55 -4.56 -4.18 -8.53
C ALA A 55 -4.22 -3.20 -7.38
N CYS A 56 -3.15 -3.49 -6.63
CA CYS A 56 -2.78 -2.77 -5.43
C CYS A 56 -1.52 -1.90 -5.58
N ALA A 57 -0.94 -1.80 -6.78
CA ALA A 57 0.30 -1.05 -7.05
C ALA A 57 0.30 0.37 -6.48
N ASP A 58 -0.78 1.13 -6.67
CA ASP A 58 -0.88 2.50 -6.18
C ASP A 58 -0.89 2.55 -4.63
N LYS A 59 -1.51 1.57 -3.99
CA LYS A 59 -1.60 1.48 -2.51
C LYS A 59 -0.30 1.00 -1.90
N GLU A 60 0.36 0.05 -2.55
CA GLU A 60 1.71 -0.39 -2.21
C GLU A 60 2.69 0.78 -2.29
N ALA A 61 2.69 1.52 -3.41
CA ALA A 61 3.56 2.68 -3.59
C ALA A 61 3.32 3.78 -2.55
N ALA A 62 2.06 4.09 -2.23
CA ALA A 62 1.71 5.06 -1.21
C ALA A 62 2.16 4.61 0.19
N PHE A 63 1.95 3.34 0.54
CA PHE A 63 2.39 2.78 1.82
C PHE A 63 3.92 2.77 1.94
N ARG A 64 4.61 2.32 0.88
CA ARG A 64 6.08 2.35 0.78
C ARG A 64 6.63 3.75 1.02
N ALA A 65 6.06 4.75 0.33
CA ALA A 65 6.47 6.14 0.45
C ALA A 65 6.26 6.68 1.88
N ALA A 66 5.16 6.31 2.53
CA ALA A 66 4.89 6.70 3.91
C ALA A 66 5.91 6.11 4.90
N ILE A 67 6.25 4.82 4.76
CA ILE A 67 7.27 4.15 5.60
C ILE A 67 8.63 4.83 5.41
N VAL A 68 9.06 5.00 4.15
CA VAL A 68 10.35 5.63 3.85
C VAL A 68 10.41 7.06 4.41
N ALA A 69 9.33 7.84 4.27
CA ALA A 69 9.27 9.19 4.81
C ALA A 69 9.38 9.21 6.34
N GLN A 70 8.67 8.33 7.04
CA GLN A 70 8.73 8.19 8.50
C GLN A 70 10.12 7.76 8.97
N ASN A 71 10.67 6.70 8.39
CA ASN A 71 12.01 6.20 8.73
C ASN A 71 13.09 7.27 8.55
N LYS A 72 13.00 8.08 7.48
CA LYS A 72 13.90 9.22 7.27
C LYS A 72 13.70 10.34 8.28
N ALA A 73 12.47 10.61 8.70
CA ALA A 73 12.19 11.54 9.80
C ALA A 73 12.87 11.07 11.10
N ASP A 74 12.90 9.76 11.32
CA ASP A 74 13.56 9.07 12.43
C ASP A 74 15.08 8.87 12.21
N LYS A 75 15.66 9.55 11.22
CA LYS A 75 17.10 9.56 10.89
C LYS A 75 17.67 8.23 10.42
N MET A 76 16.83 7.31 9.96
CA MET A 76 17.28 6.08 9.31
C MET A 76 17.96 6.41 7.96
N PRO A 77 19.12 5.79 7.62
CA PRO A 77 19.76 5.96 6.31
C PRO A 77 18.85 5.52 5.16
N ASP A 78 18.99 6.16 3.99
CA ASP A 78 18.12 5.90 2.83
C ASP A 78 18.04 4.42 2.45
N ALA A 79 19.16 3.70 2.42
CA ALA A 79 19.18 2.28 2.09
C ALA A 79 18.41 1.42 3.12
N ALA A 80 18.58 1.70 4.41
CA ALA A 80 17.89 1.00 5.49
C ALA A 80 16.38 1.33 5.49
N ALA A 81 16.01 2.59 5.24
CA ALA A 81 14.61 3.00 5.16
C ALA A 81 13.87 2.33 3.98
N ASN A 82 14.55 2.12 2.85
CA ASN A 82 13.99 1.38 1.72
C ASN A 82 13.88 -0.12 2.02
N SER A 83 14.91 -0.74 2.62
CA SER A 83 14.86 -2.16 3.03
C SER A 83 13.71 -2.43 3.99
N ASP A 84 13.54 -1.59 5.02
CA ASP A 84 12.45 -1.71 5.99
C ASP A 84 11.07 -1.60 5.33
N ALA A 85 10.91 -0.66 4.37
CA ALA A 85 9.66 -0.53 3.63
C ALA A 85 9.37 -1.76 2.76
N ASP A 86 10.39 -2.30 2.10
CA ASP A 86 10.27 -3.49 1.24
C ASP A 86 9.95 -4.75 2.09
N GLU A 87 10.59 -4.90 3.26
CA GLU A 87 10.34 -5.98 4.23
C GLU A 87 8.91 -5.93 4.80
N GLN A 88 8.45 -4.75 5.23
CA GLN A 88 7.09 -4.60 5.73
C GLN A 88 6.04 -4.92 4.66
N ILE A 89 6.25 -4.48 3.42
CA ILE A 89 5.34 -4.79 2.30
C ILE A 89 5.32 -6.29 2.01
N ALA A 90 6.50 -6.93 1.99
CA ALA A 90 6.63 -8.36 1.77
C ALA A 90 5.84 -9.17 2.80
N GLU A 91 5.89 -8.81 4.08
CA GLU A 91 5.13 -9.50 5.14
C GLU A 91 3.61 -9.52 4.86
N TYR A 92 3.05 -8.41 4.39
CA TYR A 92 1.62 -8.35 4.02
C TYR A 92 1.30 -9.21 2.79
N VAL A 93 2.17 -9.20 1.78
CA VAL A 93 2.00 -9.98 0.55
C VAL A 93 2.15 -11.47 0.83
N ASP A 94 3.12 -11.87 1.64
CA ASP A 94 3.36 -13.26 2.02
C ASP A 94 2.17 -13.79 2.83
N LYS A 95 1.74 -13.04 3.86
CA LYS A 95 0.60 -13.42 4.69
C LYS A 95 -0.67 -13.68 3.87
N ILE A 96 -1.06 -12.74 3.00
CA ILE A 96 -2.29 -12.89 2.22
C ILE A 96 -2.14 -13.97 1.13
N THR A 97 -0.93 -14.20 0.63
CA THR A 97 -0.63 -15.32 -0.29
C THR A 97 -0.83 -16.66 0.42
N SER A 98 -0.29 -16.81 1.63
CA SER A 98 -0.47 -18.03 2.45
C SER A 98 -1.94 -18.25 2.79
N GLU A 99 -2.65 -17.21 3.23
CA GLU A 99 -4.10 -17.29 3.50
C GLU A 99 -4.88 -17.72 2.25
N TYR A 100 -4.51 -17.22 1.07
CA TYR A 100 -5.14 -17.65 -0.19
C TYR A 100 -4.84 -19.11 -0.51
N GLU A 101 -3.58 -19.54 -0.40
CA GLU A 101 -3.16 -20.90 -0.67
C GLU A 101 -3.91 -21.91 0.22
N GLU A 102 -3.97 -21.67 1.53
CA GLU A 102 -4.70 -22.49 2.50
C GLU A 102 -6.20 -22.60 2.15
N ASN A 103 -6.82 -21.46 1.81
CA ASN A 103 -8.23 -21.42 1.43
C ASN A 103 -8.50 -22.13 0.09
N SER A 104 -7.56 -22.05 -0.86
CA SER A 104 -7.69 -22.67 -2.19
C SER A 104 -7.59 -24.19 -2.16
N GLN A 105 -6.96 -24.76 -1.12
CA GLN A 105 -6.86 -26.20 -0.92
C GLN A 105 -8.08 -26.81 -0.20
N SER A 106 -8.88 -25.96 0.46
CA SER A 106 -10.01 -26.38 1.28
C SER A 106 -11.35 -26.39 0.53
N GLY A 107 -11.39 -25.94 -0.73
CA GLY A 107 -12.59 -25.87 -1.58
C GLY A 107 -12.49 -26.69 -2.86
#